data_AF-A0A2Y9KXC4-F1
#
_entry.id   AF-A0A2Y9KXC4-F1
#
_cell.length_a   1.000
_cell.length_b   1.000
_cell.length_c   1.000
_cell.angle_alpha   90.00
_cell.angle_beta   90.00
_cell.angle_gamma   90.00
#
_symmetry.space_group_name_H-M   'P 1'
#
loop_
_entity.id
_entity.type
_entity.pdbx_description
1 polymer ?
#
loop_
_entity_poly.entity_id
_entity_poly.type
_entity_poly.pdbx_seq_one_letter_code
_entity_poly.pdbx_strand_id
1 'polypeptide(L)'
;MGQNSSQQLPPKDSKEVSSVCEVVSEAIVHAARKVSEYLGFEDPLSNLCPASNTLNEIFLIHFITFCQDKGVDEWLTTTKMTKHQAVLFGADWIWTFWGADKQIRLQLAVQTLQMSSLPPVASQPCDMSPPESRAEGSSRKRSRFDKLEEFCHLIGDDCLGLFIIFGVPGKPKDIRGVVLDSVKSETVRGQLPGRKAVAQFVLETEECVSIRKLLGNCLSKKDGLREVGKVYISIL
;
A
#
# COMPACT_ATOMS: atom_id res chain seq x y z
N MET A 1 -29.04 47.26 -7.53
CA MET A 1 -27.61 47.04 -7.82
C MET A 1 -26.92 46.71 -6.52
N GLY A 2 -26.18 45.60 -6.47
CA GLY A 2 -25.49 45.14 -5.27
C GLY A 2 -25.31 43.62 -5.24
N GLN A 3 -24.79 43.03 -6.32
CA GLN A 3 -24.28 41.66 -6.29
C GLN A 3 -22.91 41.71 -5.62
N ASN A 4 -22.82 41.25 -4.37
CA ASN A 4 -21.54 40.96 -3.75
C ASN A 4 -21.11 39.57 -4.23
N SER A 5 -20.24 39.56 -5.24
CA SER A 5 -19.47 38.38 -5.65
C SER A 5 -18.55 37.99 -4.51
N SER A 6 -18.97 36.99 -3.73
CA SER A 6 -18.12 36.25 -2.82
C SER A 6 -17.03 35.57 -3.64
N GLN A 7 -15.86 36.21 -3.74
CA GLN A 7 -14.65 35.55 -4.19
C GLN A 7 -14.29 34.53 -3.11
N GLN A 8 -14.61 33.26 -3.36
CA GLN A 8 -14.02 32.14 -2.63
C GLN A 8 -12.50 32.19 -2.86
N LEU A 9 -11.78 32.69 -1.86
CA LEU A 9 -10.36 32.38 -1.71
C LEU A 9 -10.24 30.85 -1.60
N PRO A 10 -9.31 30.20 -2.33
CA PRO A 10 -9.07 28.78 -2.13
C PRO A 10 -8.67 28.59 -0.65
N PRO A 11 -9.29 27.65 0.08
CA PRO A 11 -8.96 27.45 1.48
C PRO A 11 -7.48 27.08 1.58
N LYS A 12 -6.74 27.72 2.51
CA LYS A 12 -5.31 27.43 2.78
C LYS A 12 -5.04 25.92 2.85
N ASP A 13 -5.98 25.17 3.41
CA ASP A 13 -5.99 23.71 3.48
C ASP A 13 -5.78 23.00 2.13
N SER A 14 -6.34 23.52 1.04
CA SER A 14 -6.26 22.86 -0.28
C SER A 14 -4.86 22.90 -0.88
N LYS A 15 -4.12 23.99 -0.64
CA LYS A 15 -2.75 24.17 -1.15
C LYS A 15 -1.76 23.34 -0.33
N GLU A 16 -1.96 23.26 0.99
CA GLU A 16 -1.18 22.43 1.90
C GLU A 16 -1.40 20.93 1.62
N VAL A 17 -2.66 20.50 1.46
CA VAL A 17 -2.99 19.12 1.07
C VAL A 17 -2.33 18.74 -0.26
N SER A 18 -2.40 19.62 -1.26
CA SER A 18 -1.74 19.39 -2.55
C SER A 18 -0.22 19.24 -2.39
N SER A 19 0.42 20.07 -1.57
CA SER A 19 1.86 20.01 -1.31
C SER A 19 2.27 18.71 -0.61
N VAL A 20 1.52 18.28 0.41
CA VAL A 20 1.77 17.02 1.13
C VAL A 20 1.57 15.83 0.19
N CYS A 21 0.51 15.84 -0.62
CA CYS A 21 0.28 14.77 -1.60
C CYS A 21 1.44 14.65 -2.60
N GLU A 22 2.00 15.76 -3.08
CA GLU A 22 3.15 15.75 -3.97
C GLU A 22 4.38 15.14 -3.30
N VAL A 23 4.79 15.65 -2.13
CA VAL A 23 5.98 15.15 -1.43
C VAL A 23 5.86 13.67 -1.08
N VAL A 24 4.71 13.23 -0.56
CA VAL A 24 4.51 11.82 -0.20
C VAL A 24 4.49 10.92 -1.44
N SER A 25 3.92 11.39 -2.55
CA SER A 25 3.96 10.64 -3.81
C SER A 25 5.39 10.49 -4.32
N GLU A 26 6.18 11.56 -4.28
CA GLU A 26 7.61 11.52 -4.66
C GLU A 26 8.41 10.59 -3.74
N ALA A 27 8.13 10.61 -2.44
CA ALA A 27 8.77 9.74 -1.46
C ALA A 27 8.46 8.25 -1.75
N ILE A 28 7.21 7.92 -2.04
CA ILE A 28 6.79 6.55 -2.41
C ILE A 28 7.50 6.10 -3.69
N VAL A 29 7.54 6.96 -4.72
CA VAL A 29 8.23 6.65 -5.99
C VAL A 29 9.74 6.50 -5.78
N HIS A 30 10.35 7.36 -4.95
CA HIS A 30 11.77 7.28 -4.62
C HIS A 30 12.11 5.96 -3.90
N ALA A 31 11.36 5.62 -2.87
CA ALA A 31 11.51 4.37 -2.13
C ALA A 31 11.28 3.15 -3.02
N ALA A 32 10.24 3.18 -3.84
CA ALA A 32 9.95 2.11 -4.80
C ALA A 32 11.10 1.91 -5.79
N ARG A 33 11.68 3.00 -6.33
CA ARG A 33 12.83 2.92 -7.24
C ARG A 33 14.02 2.24 -6.57
N LYS A 34 14.23 2.51 -5.28
CA LYS A 34 15.28 1.85 -4.51
C LYS A 34 15.00 0.37 -4.28
N VAL A 35 13.75 -0.01 -4.02
CA VAL A 35 13.36 -1.42 -3.94
C VAL A 35 13.49 -2.13 -5.30
N SER A 36 13.16 -1.47 -6.42
CA SER A 36 13.20 -2.10 -7.75
C SER A 36 14.62 -2.40 -8.24
N GLU A 37 15.63 -1.67 -7.76
CA GLU A 37 17.06 -1.99 -7.95
C GLU A 37 17.40 -3.40 -7.39
N TYR A 38 16.79 -3.80 -6.27
CA TYR A 38 16.97 -5.14 -5.68
C TYR A 38 16.09 -6.21 -6.32
N LEU A 39 14.85 -5.87 -6.69
CA LEU A 39 13.93 -6.82 -7.32
C LEU A 39 14.42 -7.32 -8.68
N GLY A 40 15.16 -6.48 -9.40
CA GLY A 40 15.73 -6.83 -10.70
C GLY A 40 17.22 -7.13 -10.67
N PHE A 41 17.77 -7.42 -9.49
CA PHE A 41 19.13 -7.91 -9.37
C PHE A 41 19.19 -9.37 -9.84
N GLU A 42 19.91 -9.61 -10.93
CA GLU A 42 20.18 -10.96 -11.41
C GLU A 42 21.43 -11.48 -10.70
N ASP A 43 21.24 -12.42 -9.77
CA ASP A 43 22.35 -13.16 -9.20
C ASP A 43 22.73 -14.30 -10.14
N PRO A 44 23.94 -14.30 -10.74
CA PRO A 44 24.40 -15.39 -11.61
C PRO A 44 24.38 -16.75 -10.91
N LEU A 45 24.43 -16.77 -9.58
CA LEU A 45 24.39 -17.97 -8.76
C LEU A 45 23.04 -18.21 -8.09
N SER A 46 22.04 -17.33 -8.28
CA SER A 46 20.68 -17.41 -7.72
C SER A 46 20.59 -17.61 -6.19
N ASN A 47 21.62 -17.24 -5.45
CA ASN A 47 21.69 -17.34 -4.00
C ASN A 47 21.13 -16.10 -3.28
N LEU A 48 21.04 -14.97 -3.98
CA LEU A 48 20.62 -13.68 -3.43
C LEU A 48 19.19 -13.36 -3.85
N CYS A 49 18.24 -13.75 -2.99
CA CYS A 49 16.86 -13.29 -3.05
C CYS A 49 16.52 -12.56 -1.75
N PRO A 50 16.37 -11.22 -1.76
CA PRO A 50 15.99 -10.49 -0.56
C PRO A 50 14.66 -11.00 0.00
N ALA A 51 14.62 -11.27 1.30
CA ALA A 51 13.37 -11.61 1.97
C ALA A 51 12.41 -10.40 1.93
N SER A 52 11.09 -10.67 1.87
CA SER A 52 10.06 -9.60 1.84
C SER A 52 10.24 -8.57 2.95
N ASN A 53 10.55 -8.98 4.19
CA ASN A 53 10.79 -8.04 5.28
C ASN A 53 11.97 -7.10 5.00
N THR A 54 13.04 -7.58 4.36
CA THR A 54 14.18 -6.74 3.98
C THR A 54 13.76 -5.68 2.97
N LEU A 55 12.93 -6.02 1.98
CA LEU A 55 12.39 -5.05 1.02
C LEU A 55 11.51 -3.99 1.73
N ASN A 56 10.75 -4.39 2.74
CA ASN A 56 9.96 -3.46 3.57
C ASN A 56 10.86 -2.46 4.31
N GLU A 57 11.96 -2.93 4.91
CA GLU A 57 12.92 -2.05 5.58
C GLU A 57 13.54 -1.05 4.61
N ILE A 58 13.99 -1.54 3.44
CA ILE A 58 14.57 -0.69 2.40
C ILE A 58 13.57 0.38 1.97
N PHE A 59 12.31 -0.02 1.70
CA PHE A 59 11.25 0.91 1.33
C PHE A 59 11.04 1.98 2.41
N LEU A 60 10.87 1.57 3.67
CA LEU A 60 10.58 2.48 4.77
C LEU A 60 11.74 3.43 5.08
N ILE A 61 12.98 2.95 5.07
CA ILE A 61 14.16 3.80 5.30
C ILE A 61 14.23 4.90 4.26
N HIS A 62 14.11 4.56 2.97
CA HIS A 62 14.16 5.54 1.89
C HIS A 62 12.96 6.49 1.90
N PHE A 63 11.76 5.99 2.20
CA PHE A 63 10.57 6.80 2.32
C PHE A 63 10.68 7.83 3.46
N ILE A 64 11.02 7.37 4.67
CA ILE A 64 11.12 8.22 5.87
C ILE A 64 12.22 9.26 5.69
N THR A 65 13.39 8.86 5.20
CA THR A 65 14.52 9.78 4.97
C THR A 65 14.10 10.88 3.97
N PHE A 66 13.46 10.51 2.86
CA PHE A 66 12.98 11.49 1.88
C PHE A 66 11.96 12.46 2.48
N CYS A 67 11.02 11.97 3.29
CA CYS A 67 10.02 12.81 3.95
C CYS A 67 10.66 13.80 4.95
N GLN A 68 11.65 13.35 5.72
CA GLN A 68 12.39 14.19 6.67
C GLN A 68 13.16 15.30 5.94
N ASP A 69 13.86 14.97 4.86
CA ASP A 69 14.59 15.94 4.03
C ASP A 69 13.67 17.01 3.43
N LYS A 70 12.40 16.67 3.22
CA LYS A 70 11.36 17.58 2.68
C LYS A 70 10.54 18.28 3.76
N GLY A 71 10.78 18.00 5.04
CA GLY A 71 10.14 18.68 6.17
C GLY A 71 8.64 18.44 6.30
N VAL A 72 8.13 17.26 5.94
CA VAL A 72 6.69 16.93 6.04
C VAL A 72 6.28 16.23 7.34
N ASP A 73 7.17 16.20 8.34
CA ASP A 73 6.97 15.47 9.60
C ASP A 73 5.76 15.97 10.41
N GLU A 74 5.36 17.24 10.26
CA GLU A 74 4.16 17.79 10.90
C GLU A 74 2.85 17.28 10.27
N TRP A 75 2.91 16.78 9.04
CA TRP A 75 1.76 16.42 8.22
C TRP A 75 1.63 14.92 7.99
N LEU A 76 2.72 14.18 8.21
CA LEU A 76 2.78 12.74 8.00
C LEU A 76 3.58 12.08 9.11
N THR A 77 2.99 11.06 9.72
CA THR A 77 3.69 10.16 10.65
C THR A 77 3.72 8.74 10.09
N THR A 78 4.90 8.12 10.11
CA THR A 78 5.07 6.71 9.76
C THR A 78 5.25 5.89 11.02
N THR A 79 4.31 4.98 11.30
CA THR A 79 4.37 4.07 12.45
C THR A 79 4.61 2.65 11.96
N LYS A 80 5.84 2.18 12.07
CA LYS A 80 6.19 0.80 11.73
C LYS A 80 5.68 -0.15 12.80
N MET A 81 5.03 -1.23 12.37
CA MET A 81 4.55 -2.25 13.30
C MET A 81 5.70 -3.14 13.78
N THR A 82 5.65 -3.53 15.05
CA THR A 82 6.45 -4.65 15.54
C THR A 82 6.03 -5.94 14.84
N LYS A 83 6.91 -6.96 14.83
CA LYS A 83 6.58 -8.28 14.25
C LYS A 83 5.27 -8.86 14.82
N HIS A 84 5.03 -8.67 16.12
CA HIS A 84 3.80 -9.11 16.78
C HIS A 84 2.57 -8.32 16.28
N GLN A 85 2.66 -6.98 16.24
CA GLN A 85 1.58 -6.14 15.75
C GLN A 85 1.26 -6.41 14.27
N ALA A 86 2.27 -6.64 13.44
CA ALA A 86 2.06 -6.94 12.03
C ALA A 86 1.31 -8.27 11.81
N VAL A 87 1.58 -9.28 12.64
CA VAL A 87 0.84 -10.54 12.63
C VAL A 87 -0.57 -10.38 13.20
N LEU A 88 -0.75 -9.52 14.20
CA LEU A 88 -2.04 -9.27 14.85
C LEU A 88 -3.00 -8.49 13.95
N PHE A 89 -2.53 -7.37 13.37
CA PHE A 89 -3.33 -6.43 12.60
C PHE A 89 -3.25 -6.63 11.09
N GLY A 90 -2.33 -7.45 10.60
CA GLY A 90 -2.14 -7.65 9.16
C GLY A 90 -1.36 -6.52 8.45
N ALA A 91 -1.16 -5.37 9.09
CA ALA A 91 -0.42 -4.21 8.57
C ALA A 91 1.07 -4.24 8.96
N ASP A 92 1.96 -3.92 8.03
CA ASP A 92 3.40 -3.79 8.28
C ASP A 92 3.76 -2.39 8.83
N TRP A 93 3.04 -1.35 8.41
CA TRP A 93 3.13 0.00 8.96
C TRP A 93 1.83 0.78 8.72
N ILE A 94 1.73 1.94 9.36
CA ILE A 94 0.66 2.91 9.14
C ILE A 94 1.27 4.26 8.75
N TRP A 95 0.69 4.88 7.74
CA TRP A 95 0.88 6.30 7.45
C TRP A 95 -0.32 7.07 7.98
N THR A 96 -0.08 7.99 8.92
CA THR A 96 -1.11 8.90 9.44
C THR A 96 -0.86 10.29 8.88
N PHE A 97 -1.86 10.81 8.17
CA PHE A 97 -1.87 12.16 7.63
C PHE A 97 -2.61 13.09 8.58
N TRP A 98 -1.98 14.19 8.94
CA TRP A 98 -2.49 15.16 9.90
C TRP A 98 -3.05 16.40 9.19
N GLY A 99 -4.11 16.96 9.76
CA GLY A 99 -4.58 18.30 9.42
C GLY A 99 -3.80 19.37 10.17
N ALA A 100 -3.94 20.62 9.73
CA ALA A 100 -3.36 21.79 10.40
C ALA A 100 -3.85 21.94 11.86
N ASP A 101 -5.04 21.41 12.17
CA ASP A 101 -5.67 21.33 13.49
C ASP A 101 -5.21 20.13 14.32
N LYS A 102 -4.23 19.36 13.83
CA LYS A 102 -3.71 18.12 14.42
C LYS A 102 -4.75 17.00 14.54
N GLN A 103 -5.87 17.10 13.80
CA GLN A 103 -6.79 15.98 13.64
C GLN A 103 -6.28 15.02 12.57
N ILE A 104 -6.58 13.74 12.74
CA ILE A 104 -6.29 12.72 11.72
C ILE A 104 -7.19 13.02 10.52
N ARG A 105 -6.59 13.17 9.34
CA ARG A 105 -7.32 13.32 8.07
C ARG A 105 -7.46 12.01 7.30
N LEU A 106 -6.46 11.16 7.43
CA LEU A 106 -6.40 9.87 6.74
C LEU A 106 -5.36 8.99 7.42
N GLN A 107 -5.64 7.70 7.51
CA GLN A 107 -4.69 6.65 7.83
C GLN A 107 -4.64 5.65 6.69
N LEU A 108 -3.43 5.27 6.29
CA LEU A 108 -3.20 4.17 5.38
C LEU A 108 -2.53 3.04 6.15
N ALA A 109 -3.28 1.97 6.41
CA ALA A 109 -2.74 0.74 6.96
C ALA A 109 -2.13 -0.08 5.81
N VAL A 110 -0.80 -0.18 5.79
CA VAL A 110 -0.07 -0.73 4.67
C VAL A 110 0.32 -2.17 4.95
N GLN A 111 0.01 -3.06 4.03
CA GLN A 111 0.54 -4.42 3.98
C GLN A 111 1.33 -4.62 2.70
N THR A 112 2.51 -5.20 2.81
CA THR A 112 3.35 -5.53 1.66
C THR A 112 3.11 -6.95 1.17
N LEU A 113 3.28 -7.15 -0.14
CA LEU A 113 3.16 -8.46 -0.76
C LEU A 113 4.19 -8.60 -1.88
N GLN A 114 5.04 -9.61 -1.78
CA GLN A 114 5.91 -10.01 -2.89
C GLN A 114 5.18 -11.06 -3.74
N MET A 115 4.99 -10.80 -5.05
CA MET A 115 4.32 -11.76 -5.96
C MET A 115 5.30 -12.66 -6.71
N SER A 116 6.59 -12.32 -6.76
CA SER A 116 7.63 -13.19 -7.33
C SER A 116 7.83 -14.52 -6.57
N SER A 117 7.14 -14.72 -5.45
CA SER A 117 7.11 -15.99 -4.70
C SER A 117 5.95 -16.93 -5.08
N LEU A 118 5.12 -16.58 -6.07
CA LEU A 118 4.08 -17.48 -6.58
C LEU A 118 4.73 -18.46 -7.56
N PRO A 119 4.51 -19.78 -7.44
CA PRO A 119 5.10 -20.74 -8.35
C PRO A 119 4.66 -20.40 -9.78
N PRO A 120 5.59 -20.44 -10.76
CA PRO A 120 5.22 -20.37 -12.17
C PRO A 120 4.16 -21.46 -12.44
N VAL A 121 3.11 -21.11 -13.16
CA VAL A 121 2.23 -22.13 -13.73
C VAL A 121 3.10 -22.97 -14.66
N ALA A 122 3.36 -24.21 -14.21
CA ALA A 122 4.14 -25.27 -14.85
C ALA A 122 5.66 -25.05 -15.01
N SER A 123 6.43 -25.50 -14.01
CA SER A 123 7.62 -26.34 -14.23
C SER A 123 7.99 -27.08 -12.93
N GLN A 124 8.48 -28.30 -13.10
CA GLN A 124 8.70 -29.36 -12.09
C GLN A 124 9.71 -29.02 -10.97
N PRO A 125 9.75 -29.82 -9.88
CA PRO A 125 10.14 -29.34 -8.55
C PRO A 125 11.66 -29.30 -8.38
N CYS A 126 12.17 -28.14 -7.99
CA CYS A 126 13.41 -28.08 -7.23
C CYS A 126 13.03 -28.17 -5.75
N ASP A 127 13.32 -29.32 -5.16
CA ASP A 127 13.35 -29.51 -3.72
C ASP A 127 14.26 -28.46 -3.06
N MET A 128 13.98 -28.21 -1.78
CA MET A 128 14.65 -27.29 -0.85
C MET A 128 14.00 -25.91 -0.67
N SER A 129 12.75 -25.91 -0.18
CA SER A 129 12.26 -24.82 0.69
C SER A 129 12.31 -25.28 2.16
N PRO A 130 12.71 -24.41 3.11
CA PRO A 130 12.44 -24.70 4.52
C PRO A 130 10.92 -24.68 4.69
N PRO A 131 10.36 -25.54 5.56
CA PRO A 131 8.92 -25.67 5.65
C PRO A 131 8.35 -24.33 6.13
N GLU A 132 7.62 -23.63 5.25
CA GLU A 132 6.54 -22.78 5.71
C GLU A 132 5.74 -23.65 6.67
N SER A 133 5.78 -23.27 7.94
CA SER A 133 5.24 -24.02 9.05
C SER A 133 3.87 -24.55 8.65
N ARG A 134 3.78 -25.88 8.48
CA ARG A 134 2.55 -26.67 8.35
C ARG A 134 1.76 -26.58 9.66
N ALA A 135 1.32 -25.38 9.97
CA ALA A 135 0.46 -25.03 11.09
C ALA A 135 -0.81 -24.33 10.57
N GLU A 136 -1.29 -24.73 9.38
CA GLU A 136 -2.71 -24.66 9.05
C GLU A 136 -3.41 -25.91 9.61
N GLY A 137 -3.25 -26.11 10.92
CA GLY A 137 -4.02 -27.05 11.71
C GLY A 137 -5.26 -26.36 12.26
N SER A 138 -6.43 -26.75 11.76
CA SER A 138 -7.70 -26.93 12.49
C SER A 138 -8.15 -25.86 13.51
N SER A 139 -7.97 -24.58 13.22
CA SER A 139 -8.87 -23.51 13.68
C SER A 139 -8.93 -22.44 12.60
N ARG A 140 -10.08 -21.78 12.42
CA ARG A 140 -10.31 -20.71 11.42
C ARG A 140 -9.44 -19.49 11.74
N LYS A 141 -8.11 -19.60 11.59
CA LYS A 141 -7.17 -18.48 11.74
C LYS A 141 -7.39 -17.55 10.55
N ARG A 142 -7.92 -16.36 10.82
CA ARG A 142 -8.07 -15.27 9.84
C ARG A 142 -6.73 -14.99 9.17
N SER A 143 -6.74 -14.81 7.85
CA SER A 143 -5.55 -14.46 7.07
C SER A 143 -5.06 -13.06 7.44
N ARG A 144 -3.83 -12.72 7.05
CA ARG A 144 -3.32 -11.34 7.22
C ARG A 144 -4.19 -10.29 6.51
N PHE A 145 -4.80 -10.67 5.39
CA PHE A 145 -5.67 -9.80 4.61
C PHE A 145 -6.98 -9.51 5.36
N ASP A 146 -7.60 -10.56 5.92
CA ASP A 146 -8.82 -10.41 6.73
C ASP A 146 -8.56 -9.59 8.00
N LYS A 147 -7.35 -9.72 8.57
CA LYS A 147 -6.93 -8.93 9.73
C LYS A 147 -6.72 -7.45 9.38
N LEU A 148 -6.12 -7.15 8.23
CA LEU A 148 -5.97 -5.77 7.76
C LEU A 148 -7.34 -5.12 7.54
N GLU A 149 -8.28 -5.88 6.98
CA GLU A 149 -9.65 -5.44 6.80
C GLU A 149 -10.32 -5.14 8.14
N GLU A 150 -10.29 -6.07 9.09
CA GLU A 150 -10.83 -5.86 10.44
C GLU A 150 -10.18 -4.67 11.14
N PHE A 151 -8.86 -4.52 11.00
CA PHE A 151 -8.12 -3.41 11.58
C PHE A 151 -8.60 -2.04 11.04
N CYS A 152 -8.79 -1.91 9.72
CA CYS A 152 -9.29 -0.66 9.14
C CYS A 152 -10.71 -0.35 9.62
N HIS A 153 -11.60 -1.35 9.66
CA HIS A 153 -12.96 -1.17 10.17
C HIS A 153 -13.00 -0.75 11.65
N LEU A 154 -12.08 -1.22 12.48
CA LEU A 154 -12.00 -0.84 13.90
C LEU A 154 -11.54 0.61 14.10
N ILE A 155 -10.74 1.16 13.18
CA ILE A 155 -10.36 2.58 13.20
C ILE A 155 -11.52 3.46 12.73
N GLY A 156 -12.22 3.03 11.68
CA GLY A 156 -13.37 3.75 11.11
C GLY A 156 -13.05 4.38 9.74
N ASP A 157 -13.89 5.33 9.34
CA ASP A 157 -13.94 5.86 7.97
C ASP A 157 -12.66 6.60 7.53
N ASP A 158 -11.83 7.01 8.48
CA ASP A 158 -10.56 7.69 8.22
C ASP A 158 -9.41 6.71 7.89
N CYS A 159 -9.63 5.39 7.89
CA CYS A 159 -8.57 4.40 7.65
C CYS A 159 -8.81 3.53 6.41
N LEU A 160 -7.80 3.48 5.52
CA LEU A 160 -7.80 2.63 4.33
C LEU A 160 -6.72 1.56 4.41
N GLY A 161 -7.07 0.35 3.97
CA GLY A 161 -6.09 -0.70 3.70
C GLY A 161 -5.40 -0.45 2.36
N LEU A 162 -4.07 -0.49 2.35
CA LEU A 162 -3.26 -0.39 1.14
C LEU A 162 -2.32 -1.59 1.05
N PHE A 163 -2.39 -2.31 -0.06
CA PHE A 163 -1.38 -3.31 -0.42
C PHE A 163 -0.30 -2.66 -1.27
N ILE A 164 0.98 -2.85 -0.91
CA ILE A 164 2.12 -2.53 -1.79
C ILE A 164 2.70 -3.84 -2.31
N ILE A 165 2.70 -3.99 -3.62
CA ILE A 165 3.07 -5.19 -4.33
C ILE A 165 4.48 -5.05 -4.88
N PHE A 166 5.41 -5.88 -4.41
CA PHE A 166 6.78 -5.91 -4.87
C PHE A 166 6.98 -7.02 -5.91
N GLY A 167 7.25 -6.60 -7.15
CA GLY A 167 7.52 -7.46 -8.27
C GLY A 167 6.29 -8.18 -8.78
N VAL A 168 5.94 -7.98 -10.05
CA VAL A 168 4.78 -8.60 -10.70
C VAL A 168 5.27 -9.72 -11.64
N PRO A 169 4.56 -10.86 -11.75
CA PRO A 169 4.89 -11.89 -12.74
C PRO A 169 5.02 -11.30 -14.15
N GLY A 170 6.12 -11.61 -14.84
CA GLY A 170 6.46 -11.04 -16.16
C GLY A 170 7.07 -9.63 -16.12
N LYS A 171 6.91 -8.89 -15.01
CA LYS A 171 7.52 -7.57 -14.78
C LYS A 171 8.10 -7.48 -13.36
N PRO A 172 9.22 -8.16 -13.10
CA PRO A 172 9.74 -8.34 -11.73
C PRO A 172 10.18 -7.04 -11.04
N LYS A 173 10.48 -5.98 -11.82
CA LYS A 173 10.80 -4.64 -11.29
C LYS A 173 9.57 -3.77 -10.99
N ASP A 174 8.38 -4.16 -11.48
CA ASP A 174 7.16 -3.39 -11.26
C ASP A 174 6.80 -3.39 -9.78
N ILE A 175 6.40 -2.22 -9.29
CA ILE A 175 5.82 -2.06 -7.95
C ILE A 175 4.45 -1.41 -8.12
N ARG A 176 3.43 -2.03 -7.55
CA ARG A 176 2.03 -1.59 -7.68
C ARG A 176 1.40 -1.42 -6.31
N GLY A 177 0.43 -0.54 -6.20
CA GLY A 177 -0.42 -0.43 -5.01
C GLY A 177 -1.83 -0.93 -5.30
N VAL A 178 -2.53 -1.44 -4.29
CA VAL A 178 -3.94 -1.82 -4.40
C VAL A 178 -4.67 -1.38 -3.13
N VAL A 179 -5.76 -0.62 -3.27
CA VAL A 179 -6.61 -0.28 -2.12
C VAL A 179 -7.49 -1.48 -1.78
N LEU A 180 -7.63 -1.78 -0.50
CA LEU A 180 -8.40 -2.93 -0.01
C LEU A 180 -9.81 -2.98 -0.58
N ASP A 181 -10.50 -1.83 -0.62
CA ASP A 181 -11.88 -1.74 -1.10
C ASP A 181 -12.04 -2.11 -2.59
N SER A 182 -11.01 -1.86 -3.41
CA SER A 182 -11.02 -2.26 -4.82
C SER A 182 -11.06 -3.77 -4.98
N VAL A 183 -10.43 -4.52 -4.05
CA VAL A 183 -10.40 -5.99 -4.04
C VAL A 183 -11.68 -6.56 -3.44
N LYS A 184 -12.27 -5.89 -2.42
CA LYS A 184 -13.55 -6.32 -1.83
C LYS A 184 -14.65 -6.43 -2.87
N SER A 185 -14.74 -5.46 -3.77
CA SER A 185 -15.71 -5.46 -4.87
C SER A 185 -15.61 -6.71 -5.76
N GLU A 186 -14.42 -7.31 -5.84
CA GLU A 186 -14.12 -8.50 -6.66
C GLU A 186 -14.30 -9.81 -5.87
N THR A 187 -13.97 -9.84 -4.57
CA THR A 187 -14.17 -11.02 -3.70
C THR A 187 -15.64 -11.41 -3.54
N VAL A 188 -16.58 -10.49 -3.76
CA VAL A 188 -18.02 -10.82 -3.79
C VAL A 188 -18.38 -11.66 -5.04
N ARG A 189 -17.55 -11.63 -6.10
CA ARG A 189 -17.75 -12.40 -7.34
C ARG A 189 -16.92 -13.68 -7.43
N GLY A 190 -15.77 -13.75 -6.77
CA GLY A 190 -14.89 -14.93 -6.77
C GLY A 190 -14.56 -15.36 -5.34
N GLN A 191 -14.82 -16.63 -5.00
CA GLN A 191 -14.59 -17.24 -3.67
C GLN A 191 -13.11 -17.32 -3.23
N LEU A 192 -12.23 -16.46 -3.75
CA LEU A 192 -10.80 -16.52 -3.52
C LEU A 192 -10.42 -15.75 -2.24
N PRO A 193 -9.74 -16.41 -1.28
CA PRO A 193 -9.38 -15.76 -0.03
C PRO A 193 -8.16 -14.84 -0.18
N GLY A 194 -8.25 -13.65 0.42
CA GLY A 194 -7.13 -12.76 0.77
C GLY A 194 -6.06 -12.59 -0.32
N ARG A 195 -4.88 -13.17 -0.10
CA ARG A 195 -3.69 -13.05 -0.97
C ARG A 195 -3.99 -13.35 -2.44
N LYS A 196 -4.79 -14.39 -2.70
CA LYS A 196 -5.08 -14.85 -4.06
C LYS A 196 -5.95 -13.82 -4.80
N ALA A 197 -6.90 -13.21 -4.10
CA ALA A 197 -7.74 -12.16 -4.67
C ALA A 197 -6.91 -10.92 -5.03
N VAL A 198 -6.01 -10.47 -4.15
CA VAL A 198 -5.12 -9.34 -4.45
C VAL A 198 -4.21 -9.65 -5.64
N ALA A 199 -3.61 -10.85 -5.67
CA ALA A 199 -2.76 -11.28 -6.77
C ALA A 199 -3.51 -11.31 -8.12
N GLN A 200 -4.72 -11.87 -8.14
CA GLN A 200 -5.55 -11.90 -9.34
C GLN A 200 -5.98 -10.50 -9.78
N PHE A 201 -6.41 -9.64 -8.84
CA PHE A 201 -6.74 -8.24 -9.12
C PHE A 201 -5.59 -7.53 -9.85
N VAL A 202 -4.35 -7.71 -9.37
CA VAL A 202 -3.15 -7.10 -9.99
C VAL A 202 -2.89 -7.61 -11.41
N LEU A 203 -3.17 -8.89 -11.67
CA LEU A 203 -2.93 -9.53 -12.97
C LEU A 203 -4.01 -9.21 -14.00
N GLU A 204 -5.27 -9.07 -13.58
CA GLU A 204 -6.42 -8.87 -14.46
C GLU A 204 -6.79 -7.40 -14.69
N THR A 205 -6.34 -6.50 -13.81
CA THR A 205 -6.67 -5.08 -13.92
C THR A 205 -5.69 -4.37 -14.83
N GLU A 206 -6.19 -3.82 -15.94
CA GLU A 206 -5.39 -3.02 -16.88
C GLU A 206 -5.35 -1.53 -16.49
N GLU A 207 -6.46 -1.00 -15.96
CA GLU A 207 -6.57 0.40 -15.58
C GLU A 207 -5.73 0.73 -14.35
N CYS A 208 -5.08 1.89 -14.39
CA CYS A 208 -4.27 2.36 -13.27
C CYS A 208 -4.46 3.84 -12.96
N VAL A 209 -4.14 4.21 -11.73
CA VAL A 209 -4.07 5.59 -11.25
C VAL A 209 -2.72 5.86 -10.61
N SER A 210 -2.28 7.11 -10.61
CA SER A 210 -1.08 7.51 -9.86
C SER A 210 -1.39 7.58 -8.36
N ILE A 211 -0.38 7.29 -7.53
CA ILE A 211 -0.48 7.45 -6.08
C ILE A 211 -0.85 8.87 -5.68
N ARG A 212 -0.36 9.87 -6.42
CA ARG A 212 -0.72 11.30 -6.23
C ARG A 212 -2.20 11.55 -6.39
N LYS A 213 -2.81 10.99 -7.45
CA LYS A 213 -4.25 11.13 -7.71
C LYS A 213 -5.06 10.47 -6.61
N LEU A 214 -4.62 9.29 -6.14
CA LEU A 214 -5.26 8.61 -5.02
C LEU A 214 -5.20 9.45 -3.74
N LEU A 215 -4.01 9.87 -3.31
CA LEU A 215 -3.83 10.68 -2.10
C LEU A 215 -4.63 11.98 -2.18
N GLY A 216 -4.59 12.68 -3.32
CA GLY A 216 -5.38 13.88 -3.54
C GLY A 216 -6.89 13.63 -3.40
N ASN A 217 -7.40 12.52 -3.93
CA ASN A 217 -8.80 12.13 -3.79
C ASN A 217 -9.19 11.68 -2.37
N CYS A 218 -8.24 11.21 -1.56
CA CYS A 218 -8.51 10.81 -0.18
C CYS A 218 -8.49 12.03 0.74
N LEU A 219 -7.45 12.87 0.62
CA LEU A 219 -7.21 14.01 1.52
C LEU A 219 -8.05 15.26 1.20
N SER A 220 -8.67 15.34 0.02
CA SER A 220 -9.54 16.47 -0.36
C SER A 220 -11.00 16.33 0.09
N LYS A 221 -11.42 15.16 0.56
CA LYS A 221 -12.82 14.94 0.93
C LYS A 221 -13.12 15.48 2.34
N LYS A 222 -14.25 16.19 2.45
CA LYS A 222 -14.88 16.55 3.72
C LYS A 222 -15.92 15.51 4.19
N ASP A 223 -16.42 14.69 3.26
CA ASP A 223 -17.42 13.65 3.49
C ASP A 223 -17.00 12.37 2.76
N GLY A 224 -16.44 11.40 3.48
CA GLY A 224 -16.32 9.97 3.14
C GLY A 224 -15.57 9.57 1.86
N LEU A 225 -14.83 8.46 1.89
CA LEU A 225 -14.10 7.96 0.72
C LEU A 225 -15.04 7.48 -0.41
N ARG A 226 -15.12 8.20 -1.55
CA ARG A 226 -15.56 7.58 -2.84
C ARG A 226 -14.80 6.28 -3.10
N GLU A 227 -15.54 5.22 -3.41
CA GLU A 227 -15.03 3.95 -3.92
C GLU A 227 -13.94 4.19 -4.98
N VAL A 228 -12.75 3.67 -4.70
CA VAL A 228 -11.70 3.56 -5.71
C VAL A 228 -12.15 2.41 -6.61
N GLY A 229 -12.59 2.74 -7.83
CA GLY A 229 -13.05 1.75 -8.81
C GLY A 229 -12.02 0.64 -9.08
N LYS A 230 -12.28 -0.24 -10.05
CA LYS A 230 -11.36 -1.35 -10.39
C LYS A 230 -10.09 -0.83 -11.09
N VAL A 231 -9.19 -0.23 -10.31
CA VAL A 231 -7.91 0.32 -10.75
C VAL A 231 -6.82 -0.08 -9.76
N TYR A 232 -5.63 -0.40 -10.25
CA TYR A 232 -4.45 -0.48 -9.39
C TYR A 232 -3.71 0.87 -9.35
N ILE A 233 -2.83 1.05 -8.37
CA ILE A 233 -1.97 2.22 -8.26
C ILE A 233 -0.65 1.90 -8.96
N SER A 234 -0.32 2.61 -10.03
CA SER A 234 1.03 2.55 -10.61
C SER A 234 1.95 3.39 -9.73
N ILE A 235 2.94 2.73 -9.13
CA ILE A 235 4.00 3.37 -8.34
C ILE A 235 5.26 3.51 -9.18
N LEU A 236 5.61 2.47 -9.94
CA LEU A 236 6.62 2.47 -10.99
C LEU A 236 6.04 1.91 -12.30
#